data_AF-A0A1G6GMY7-F1
#
_entry.id   AF-A0A1G6GMY7-F1
#
_cell.length_a   1.000
_cell.length_b   1.000
_cell.length_c   1.000
_cell.angle_alpha   90.00
_cell.angle_beta   90.00
_cell.angle_gamma   90.00
#
_symmetry.space_group_name_H-M   'P 1'
#
loop_
_entity.id
_entity.type
_entity.pdbx_description
1 polymer ?
#
loop_
_entity_poly.entity_id
_entity_poly.type
_entity_poly.pdbx_seq_one_letter_code
_entity_poly.pdbx_strand_id
1 'polypeptide(L)'
;MSDSSPDAHGLVDRIRQERAAAAAAMTSLGGNTSTCAMGRDGRPFPAYKYHEGRAAALGRLGRRLRSAGSADLRTIVAGLVGEWQAEVDRRAGAGRDWEAYAAGGLDAARAAESWLADSPA
;
A
#
# COMPACT_ATOMS: atom_id res chain seq x y z
N MET A 1 15.30 23.07 -16.63
CA MET A 1 15.41 21.84 -15.84
C MET A 1 14.38 21.89 -14.73
N SER A 2 13.36 21.04 -14.88
CA SER A 2 12.36 20.54 -13.91
C SER A 2 11.02 20.50 -14.61
N ASP A 3 10.85 19.48 -15.45
CA ASP A 3 9.56 19.13 -16.01
C ASP A 3 8.96 18.07 -15.07
N SER A 4 8.38 18.55 -13.98
CA SER A 4 7.62 17.68 -13.08
C SER A 4 6.27 17.44 -13.73
N SER A 5 6.08 16.26 -14.34
CA SER A 5 4.81 15.92 -14.97
C SER A 5 3.66 16.06 -13.94
N PRO A 6 2.54 16.75 -14.30
CA PRO A 6 1.37 16.92 -13.43
C PRO A 6 0.83 15.58 -12.88
N ASP A 7 1.05 14.47 -13.61
CA ASP A 7 0.65 13.12 -13.21
C ASP A 7 1.39 12.61 -11.96
N ALA A 8 2.67 12.97 -11.82
CA ALA A 8 3.49 12.53 -10.70
C ALA A 8 3.04 13.20 -9.39
N HIS A 9 2.68 14.49 -9.43
CA HIS A 9 2.20 15.22 -8.26
C HIS A 9 0.83 14.72 -7.81
N GLY A 10 -0.10 14.52 -8.76
CA GLY A 10 -1.42 13.96 -8.47
C GLY A 10 -1.34 12.56 -7.85
N LEU A 11 -0.47 11.70 -8.37
CA LEU A 11 -0.24 10.36 -7.82
C LEU A 11 0.33 10.41 -6.39
N VAL A 12 1.31 11.28 -6.13
CA VAL A 12 1.93 11.41 -4.81
C VAL A 12 0.90 11.87 -3.76
N ASP A 13 0.04 12.82 -4.09
CA ASP A 13 -0.99 13.30 -3.17
C ASP A 13 -2.08 12.25 -2.93
N ARG A 14 -2.48 11.50 -3.97
CA ARG A 14 -3.39 10.37 -3.82
C ARG A 14 -2.82 9.29 -2.89
N ILE A 15 -1.53 8.94 -3.05
CA ILE A 15 -0.83 8.00 -2.17
C ILE A 15 -0.85 8.47 -0.71
N ARG A 16 -0.61 9.77 -0.47
CA ARG A 16 -0.63 10.35 0.88
C ARG A 16 -2.03 10.24 1.50
N GLN A 17 -3.06 10.59 0.74
CA GLN A 17 -4.45 10.52 1.18
C GLN A 17 -4.86 9.08 1.53
N GLU A 18 -4.58 8.13 0.65
CA GLU A 18 -4.93 6.72 0.84
C GLU A 18 -4.14 6.07 1.99
N ARG A 19 -2.89 6.47 2.20
CA ARG A 19 -2.10 6.02 3.34
C ARG A 19 -2.65 6.56 4.66
N ALA A 20 -3.10 7.82 4.69
CA ALA A 20 -3.76 8.39 5.85
C ALA A 20 -5.10 7.69 6.14
N ALA A 21 -5.88 7.36 5.11
CA ALA A 21 -7.12 6.60 5.25
C ALA A 21 -6.88 5.19 5.83
N ALA A 22 -5.85 4.48 5.35
CA ALA A 22 -5.45 3.18 5.91
C ALA A 22 -5.03 3.29 7.39
N ALA A 23 -4.30 4.34 7.75
CA ALA A 23 -3.92 4.59 9.15
C ALA A 23 -5.14 4.88 10.04
N ALA A 24 -6.10 5.69 9.57
CA ALA A 24 -7.34 5.96 10.29
C ALA A 24 -8.18 4.69 10.50
N ALA A 25 -8.26 3.82 9.48
CA ALA A 25 -8.95 2.54 9.58
C ALA A 25 -8.28 1.61 10.62
N MET A 26 -6.94 1.54 10.64
CA MET A 26 -6.20 0.80 11.67
C MET A 26 -6.48 1.33 13.08
N THR A 27 -6.51 2.65 13.28
CA THR A 27 -6.85 3.26 14.58
C THR A 27 -8.27 2.87 15.01
N SER A 28 -9.24 2.92 14.09
CA SER A 28 -10.62 2.53 14.37
C SER A 28 -10.76 1.05 14.72
N LEU A 29 -10.03 0.16 14.03
CA LEU A 29 -10.06 -1.29 14.26
C LEU A 29 -9.30 -1.72 15.51
N GLY A 30 -8.23 -1.02 15.87
CA GLY A 30 -7.46 -1.29 17.08
C GLY A 30 -8.16 -0.83 18.36
N GLY A 31 -9.03 0.17 18.27
CA GLY A 31 -9.67 0.79 19.44
C GLY A 31 -8.63 1.29 20.44
N ASN A 32 -8.80 0.93 21.72
CA ASN A 32 -7.82 1.23 22.78
C ASN A 32 -6.66 0.22 22.86
N THR A 33 -6.61 -0.77 21.96
CA THR A 33 -5.62 -1.84 22.00
C THR A 33 -4.40 -1.43 21.21
N SER A 34 -3.22 -1.42 21.85
CA SER A 34 -1.97 -1.21 21.12
C SER A 34 -1.68 -2.36 20.15
N THR A 35 -0.96 -2.07 19.07
CA THR A 35 -0.48 -3.10 18.12
C THR A 35 0.32 -4.21 18.80
N CYS A 36 1.12 -3.84 19.81
CA CYS A 36 1.87 -4.79 20.62
C CYS A 36 0.96 -5.69 21.50
N ALA A 37 -0.21 -5.21 21.88
CA ALA A 37 -1.19 -6.02 22.62
C ALA A 37 -1.96 -6.96 21.67
N MET A 38 -2.35 -6.48 20.48
CA MET A 38 -2.98 -7.34 19.45
C MET A 38 -2.09 -8.54 19.08
N GLY A 39 -0.78 -8.32 18.91
CA GLY A 39 0.16 -9.41 18.60
C GLY A 39 0.34 -10.44 19.71
N ARG A 40 0.02 -10.11 20.97
CA ARG A 40 0.11 -11.02 22.12
C ARG A 40 -1.19 -11.75 22.44
N ASP A 41 -2.32 -11.21 21.99
CA ASP A 41 -3.66 -11.76 22.24
C ASP A 41 -3.87 -13.13 21.55
N GLY A 42 -2.98 -13.51 20.63
CA GLY A 42 -3.01 -14.80 19.93
C GLY A 42 -4.19 -14.96 18.96
N ARG A 43 -5.06 -13.96 18.88
CA ARG A 43 -6.21 -13.90 17.98
C ARG A 43 -5.83 -13.19 16.67
N PRO A 44 -6.40 -13.61 15.53
CA PRO A 44 -6.16 -12.95 14.26
C PRO A 44 -6.95 -11.64 14.15
N PHE A 45 -6.29 -10.59 13.62
CA PHE A 45 -6.87 -9.27 13.32
C PHE A 45 -6.77 -8.95 11.81
N PRO A 46 -7.39 -9.74 10.92
CA PRO A 46 -7.16 -9.66 9.48
C PRO A 46 -7.59 -8.32 8.88
N ALA A 47 -8.66 -7.69 9.37
CA ALA A 47 -9.07 -6.37 8.90
C ALA A 47 -8.00 -5.30 9.22
N TYR A 48 -7.40 -5.35 10.42
CA TYR A 48 -6.29 -4.47 10.78
C TYR A 48 -5.09 -4.73 9.86
N LYS A 49 -4.73 -6.01 9.69
CA LYS A 49 -3.61 -6.43 8.85
C LYS A 49 -3.76 -6.06 7.39
N TYR A 50 -4.98 -6.10 6.85
CA TYR A 50 -5.28 -5.61 5.51
C TYR A 50 -4.90 -4.14 5.35
N HIS A 51 -5.32 -3.27 6.28
CA HIS A 51 -4.95 -1.86 6.23
C HIS A 51 -3.46 -1.62 6.52
N GLU A 52 -2.82 -2.46 7.32
CA GLU A 52 -1.37 -2.46 7.51
C GLU A 52 -0.63 -2.74 6.18
N GLY A 53 -1.09 -3.74 5.42
CA GLY A 53 -0.59 -4.07 4.08
C GLY A 53 -0.73 -2.90 3.11
N ARG A 54 -1.92 -2.28 3.04
CA ARG A 54 -2.17 -1.08 2.23
C ARG A 54 -1.19 0.04 2.58
N ALA A 55 -1.05 0.36 3.86
CA ALA A 55 -0.17 1.43 4.32
C ALA A 55 1.31 1.14 4.00
N ALA A 56 1.74 -0.13 4.09
CA ALA A 56 3.09 -0.56 3.74
C ALA A 56 3.38 -0.40 2.24
N ALA A 57 2.45 -0.85 1.38
CA ALA A 57 2.57 -0.73 -0.07
C ALA A 57 2.66 0.72 -0.53
N LEU A 58 1.73 1.57 -0.07
CA LEU A 58 1.71 3.00 -0.40
C LEU A 58 2.93 3.73 0.15
N GLY A 59 3.41 3.36 1.34
CA GLY A 59 4.66 3.89 1.90
C GLY A 59 5.89 3.52 1.06
N ARG A 60 5.95 2.30 0.53
CA ARG A 60 7.01 1.86 -0.39
C ARG A 60 6.93 2.62 -1.72
N LEU A 61 5.74 2.74 -2.31
CA LEU A 61 5.53 3.50 -3.55
C LEU A 61 5.97 4.95 -3.40
N GLY A 62 5.50 5.63 -2.35
CA GLY A 62 5.86 7.02 -2.08
C GLY A 62 7.36 7.25 -1.89
N ARG A 63 8.10 6.25 -1.36
CA ARG A 63 9.57 6.31 -1.31
C ARG A 63 10.19 6.17 -2.71
N ARG A 64 9.72 5.21 -3.52
CA ARG A 64 10.21 5.00 -4.89
C ARG A 64 10.02 6.24 -5.74
N LEU A 65 8.84 6.86 -5.69
CA LEU A 65 8.53 8.07 -6.44
C LEU A 65 9.43 9.25 -6.06
N ARG A 66 9.78 9.40 -4.77
CA ARG A 66 10.73 10.44 -4.35
C ARG A 66 12.16 10.22 -4.87
N SER A 67 12.54 8.96 -5.07
CA SER A 67 13.87 8.56 -5.56
C SER A 67 13.93 8.36 -7.08
N ALA A 68 12.78 8.46 -7.78
CA ALA A 68 12.62 8.07 -9.18
C ALA A 68 13.26 9.06 -10.18
N GLY A 69 13.36 10.35 -9.82
CA GLY A 69 13.76 11.38 -10.78
C GLY A 69 12.83 11.39 -11.99
N SER A 70 13.38 11.19 -13.19
CA SER A 70 12.64 11.10 -14.46
C SER A 70 12.24 9.68 -14.86
N ALA A 71 12.28 8.71 -13.93
CA ALA A 71 11.89 7.34 -14.24
C ALA A 71 10.37 7.23 -14.55
N ASP A 72 10.03 6.31 -15.44
CA ASP A 72 8.65 6.05 -15.84
C ASP A 72 7.80 5.55 -14.65
N LEU A 73 6.75 6.32 -14.34
CA LEU A 73 5.81 6.04 -13.26
C LEU A 73 5.12 4.69 -13.44
N ARG A 74 4.78 4.32 -14.69
CA ARG A 74 4.09 3.06 -14.99
C ARG A 74 4.98 1.87 -14.65
N THR A 75 6.25 1.93 -15.04
CA THR A 75 7.25 0.91 -14.68
C THR A 75 7.41 0.78 -13.15
N ILE A 76 7.46 1.89 -12.41
CA ILE A 76 7.59 1.88 -10.94
C ILE A 76 6.39 1.19 -10.29
N VAL A 77 5.18 1.51 -10.74
CA VAL A 77 3.94 0.95 -10.21
C VAL A 77 3.81 -0.53 -10.59
N ALA A 78 4.06 -0.90 -11.84
CA ALA A 78 4.04 -2.30 -12.29
C ALA A 78 5.02 -3.18 -11.48
N GLY A 79 6.23 -2.66 -11.19
CA GLY A 79 7.19 -3.34 -10.32
C GLY A 79 6.67 -3.54 -8.89
N LEU A 80 5.91 -2.58 -8.35
CA LEU A 80 5.27 -2.73 -7.05
C LEU A 80 4.17 -3.79 -7.06
N VAL A 81 3.35 -3.84 -8.12
CA VAL A 81 2.29 -4.87 -8.29
C VAL A 81 2.93 -6.27 -8.32
N GLY A 82 3.99 -6.46 -9.10
CA GLY A 82 4.70 -7.74 -9.16
C GLY A 82 5.27 -8.18 -7.81
N GLU A 83 5.87 -7.27 -7.05
CA GLU A 83 6.39 -7.56 -5.71
C GLU A 83 5.29 -7.97 -4.72
N TRP A 84 4.13 -7.31 -4.75
CA TRP A 84 3.03 -7.66 -3.86
C TRP A 84 2.28 -8.91 -4.30
N GLN A 85 2.25 -9.22 -5.60
CA GLN A 85 1.75 -10.50 -6.08
C GLN A 85 2.64 -11.63 -5.54
N ALA A 86 3.97 -11.49 -5.63
CA ALA A 86 4.90 -12.45 -5.04
C ALA A 86 4.75 -12.55 -3.52
N GLU A 87 4.43 -11.45 -2.84
CA GLU A 87 4.12 -11.47 -1.40
C GLU A 87 2.84 -12.26 -1.09
N VAL A 88 1.78 -12.12 -1.90
CA VAL A 88 0.57 -12.94 -1.76
C VAL A 88 0.89 -14.41 -1.91
N ASP A 89 1.63 -14.79 -2.95
CA ASP A 89 2.00 -16.18 -3.18
C ASP A 89 2.83 -16.75 -2.02
N ARG A 90 3.77 -15.96 -1.50
CA ARG A 90 4.62 -16.33 -0.36
C ARG A 90 3.86 -16.50 0.95
N ARG A 91 2.75 -15.77 1.13
CA ARG A 91 1.93 -15.80 2.36
C ARG A 91 0.73 -16.73 2.28
N ALA A 92 0.50 -17.38 1.15
CA ALA A 92 -0.55 -18.38 1.03
C ALA A 92 -0.39 -19.47 2.09
N GLY A 93 -1.42 -19.68 2.92
CA GLY A 93 -1.38 -20.66 4.01
C GLY A 93 -0.56 -20.23 5.24
N ALA A 94 0.00 -19.02 5.27
CA ALA A 94 0.75 -18.50 6.42
C ALA A 94 -0.15 -18.02 7.58
N GLY A 95 -1.47 -18.12 7.42
CA GLY A 95 -2.48 -17.70 8.38
C GLY A 95 -3.17 -16.40 8.00
N ARG A 96 -4.40 -16.23 8.50
CA ARG A 96 -5.35 -15.18 8.07
C ARG A 96 -4.79 -13.76 8.13
N ASP A 97 -3.95 -13.48 9.13
CA ASP A 97 -3.35 -12.16 9.32
C ASP A 97 -2.30 -11.85 8.24
N TRP A 98 -1.49 -12.84 7.87
CA TRP A 98 -0.48 -12.67 6.84
C TRP A 98 -1.09 -12.66 5.44
N GLU A 99 -2.12 -13.46 5.21
CA GLU A 99 -2.90 -13.44 3.97
C GLU A 99 -3.59 -12.09 3.79
N ALA A 100 -4.23 -11.56 4.84
CA ALA A 100 -4.88 -10.25 4.78
C ALA A 100 -3.87 -9.11 4.56
N TYR A 101 -2.70 -9.17 5.22
CA TYR A 101 -1.60 -8.22 4.98
C TYR A 101 -1.14 -8.21 3.53
N ALA A 102 -0.89 -9.39 2.95
CA ALA A 102 -0.44 -9.49 1.56
C ALA A 102 -1.51 -8.99 0.59
N ALA A 103 -2.78 -9.38 0.81
CA ALA A 103 -3.92 -8.93 0.00
C ALA A 103 -4.07 -7.40 0.03
N GLY A 104 -3.99 -6.77 1.21
CA GLY A 104 -4.10 -5.32 1.33
C GLY A 104 -2.97 -4.58 0.61
N GLY A 105 -1.75 -5.11 0.65
CA GLY A 105 -0.65 -4.50 -0.10
C GLY A 105 -0.81 -4.64 -1.62
N LEU A 106 -1.28 -5.79 -2.11
CA LEU A 106 -1.55 -6.01 -3.53
C LEU A 106 -2.70 -5.12 -4.04
N ASP A 107 -3.79 -5.00 -3.29
CA ASP A 107 -4.91 -4.13 -3.64
C ASP A 107 -4.48 -2.67 -3.74
N ALA A 108 -3.64 -2.19 -2.81
CA ALA A 108 -3.09 -0.84 -2.87
C ALA A 108 -2.17 -0.64 -4.08
N ALA A 109 -1.37 -1.64 -4.46
CA ALA A 109 -0.52 -1.56 -5.64
C ALA A 109 -1.36 -1.50 -6.94
N ARG A 110 -2.40 -2.33 -7.05
CA ARG A 110 -3.33 -2.32 -8.20
C ARG A 110 -4.15 -1.03 -8.28
N ALA A 111 -4.58 -0.49 -7.14
CA ALA A 111 -5.25 0.81 -7.11
C ALA A 111 -4.34 1.92 -7.68
N ALA A 112 -3.04 1.90 -7.35
CA ALA A 112 -2.08 2.86 -7.92
C ALA A 112 -1.90 2.70 -9.44
N GLU A 113 -1.99 1.47 -9.95
CA GLU A 113 -2.00 1.21 -11.40
C GLU A 113 -3.24 1.79 -12.07
N SER A 114 -4.42 1.62 -11.46
CA SER A 114 -5.66 2.21 -11.96
C SER A 114 -5.63 3.75 -11.95
N TRP A 115 -5.08 4.38 -10.91
CA TRP A 115 -4.97 5.86 -10.88
C TRP A 115 -4.14 6.40 -12.04
N LEU A 116 -3.11 5.68 -12.47
CA LEU A 116 -2.32 6.04 -13.67
C LEU A 116 -3.06 5.80 -14.98
N ALA A 117 -4.05 4.92 -15.01
CA ALA A 117 -4.89 4.68 -16.19
C ALA A 117 -6.01 5.72 -16.33
N ASP A 118 -6.46 6.29 -15.20
CA ASP A 118 -7.55 7.27 -15.13
C ASP A 118 -7.07 8.73 -15.26
N SER A 119 -5.75 8.98 -15.25
CA SER A 119 -5.16 10.30 -15.51
C SER A 119 -5.19 10.64 -17.01
N PRO A 120 -5.78 11.78 -17.43
CA PRO A 120 -5.73 12.20 -18.82
C PRO A 120 -4.29 12.56 -19.24
N ALA A 121 -3.88 12.08 -20.41
CA ALA A 121 -2.58 12.35 -21.03
C ALA A 121 -2.36 13.82 -21.40
#